data_AF-A0A932LPQ4-F1
#
_entry.id   AF-A0A932LPQ4-F1
#
_cell.length_a   1.000
_cell.length_b   1.000
_cell.length_c   1.000
_cell.angle_alpha   90.00
_cell.angle_beta   90.00
_cell.angle_gamma   90.00
#
_symmetry.space_group_name_H-M   'P 1'
#
loop_
_entity.id
_entity.type
_entity.pdbx_description
1 polymer ?
#
loop_
_entity_poly.entity_id
_entity_poly.type
_entity_poly.pdbx_seq_one_letter_code
_entity_poly.pdbx_strand_id
1 'polypeptide(L)'
;MSPKSKSHVRGMLHLLMEFAMWSGALEISRNPIDLVVVKGATKRTRQPRNLTVDEFRKFVKHLEEPFRTVALLSVCFGLRISECLALRWSDVDWLNGKLRIERAIVRQHVDDVKTVYSQKQMSIDPELLARLKAWKQLSQFCAEGDWLFASPVQLGRLPWSYPWILRVFHKAGDKAGIGKLPTHTLRHSYRSWLDAVGTSIAVQQKLMRHSDIRTTMNLYGDVVTDEMSQAHSKVVGLALAPQSSN
;
A
#
# COMPACT_ATOMS: atom_id res chain seq x y z
N MET A 1 12.38 -10.28 21.80
CA MET A 1 12.28 -10.31 20.33
C MET A 1 11.23 -11.31 19.88
N SER A 2 10.37 -10.94 18.91
CA SER A 2 9.34 -11.85 18.37
C SER A 2 9.97 -13.06 17.64
N PRO A 3 9.26 -14.21 17.52
CA PRO A 3 9.76 -15.37 16.75
C PRO A 3 10.13 -15.03 15.31
N LYS A 4 9.38 -14.12 14.67
CA LYS A 4 9.69 -13.62 13.32
C LYS A 4 10.99 -12.81 13.28
N SER A 5 11.19 -11.92 14.27
CA SER A 5 12.44 -11.17 14.40
C SER A 5 13.65 -12.09 14.60
N LYS A 6 13.50 -13.15 15.41
CA LYS A 6 14.54 -14.18 15.59
C LYS A 6 14.86 -14.91 14.28
N SER A 7 13.83 -15.21 13.47
CA SER A 7 14.00 -15.83 12.16
C SER A 7 14.74 -14.94 11.16
N HIS A 8 14.47 -13.63 11.15
CA HIS A 8 15.20 -12.69 10.28
C HIS A 8 16.67 -12.60 10.69
N VAL A 9 16.96 -12.51 11.99
CA VAL A 9 18.35 -12.48 12.49
C VAL A 9 19.08 -13.78 12.16
N ARG A 10 18.45 -14.95 12.37
CA ARG A 10 19.01 -16.24 11.92
C ARG A 10 19.33 -16.20 10.43
N GLY A 11 18.40 -15.78 9.58
CA GLY A 11 18.59 -15.74 8.12
C GLY A 11 19.76 -14.83 7.70
N MET A 12 19.89 -13.67 8.33
CA MET A 12 21.00 -12.75 8.08
C MET A 12 22.34 -13.35 8.52
N LEU A 13 22.41 -13.94 9.72
CA LEU A 13 23.61 -14.61 10.21
C LEU A 13 24.01 -15.81 9.34
N HIS A 14 23.02 -16.58 8.88
CA HIS A 14 23.25 -17.69 7.95
C HIS A 14 23.92 -17.20 6.68
N LEU A 15 23.39 -16.15 6.04
CA LEU A 15 23.94 -15.58 4.81
C LEU A 15 25.36 -15.02 5.00
N LEU A 16 25.62 -14.34 6.12
CA LEU A 16 26.95 -13.85 6.44
C LEU A 16 27.95 -14.99 6.62
N MET A 17 27.55 -16.07 7.28
CA MET A 17 28.41 -17.25 7.49
C MET A 17 28.65 -18.01 6.18
N GLU A 18 27.63 -18.18 5.33
CA GLU A 18 27.81 -18.74 3.98
C GLU A 18 28.80 -17.92 3.16
N PHE A 19 28.67 -16.59 3.19
CA PHE A 19 29.58 -15.71 2.47
C PHE A 19 31.01 -15.80 3.02
N ALA A 20 31.19 -15.85 4.34
CA ALA A 20 32.50 -15.98 4.97
C ALA A 20 33.18 -17.34 4.70
N MET A 21 32.39 -18.42 4.64
CA MET A 21 32.87 -19.74 4.23
C MET A 21 33.26 -19.76 2.76
N TRP A 22 32.41 -19.22 1.88
CA TRP A 22 32.66 -19.14 0.44
C TRP A 22 33.89 -18.27 0.11
N SER A 23 34.08 -17.15 0.81
CA SER A 23 35.22 -16.25 0.60
C SER A 23 36.54 -16.78 1.16
N GLY A 24 36.53 -17.94 1.83
CA GLY A 24 37.70 -18.51 2.49
C GLY A 24 38.12 -17.78 3.77
N ALA A 25 37.35 -16.77 4.22
CA ALA A 25 37.61 -16.08 5.49
C ALA A 25 37.31 -16.97 6.72
N LEU A 26 36.56 -18.04 6.53
CA LEU A 26 36.19 -18.99 7.57
C LEU A 26 36.30 -20.43 7.06
N GLU A 27 37.38 -21.11 7.46
CA GLU A 27 37.65 -22.51 7.09
C GLU A 27 36.87 -23.49 7.97
N ILE A 28 35.55 -23.54 7.77
CA ILE A 28 34.68 -24.52 8.42
C ILE A 28 33.90 -25.30 7.37
N SER A 29 33.64 -26.58 7.64
CA SER A 29 32.98 -27.49 6.68
C SER A 29 31.47 -27.33 6.61
N ARG A 30 30.85 -26.71 7.62
CA ARG A 30 29.40 -26.52 7.68
C ARG A 30 29.05 -25.26 8.45
N ASN A 31 28.04 -24.55 7.95
CA ASN A 31 27.49 -23.37 8.59
C ASN A 31 26.82 -23.74 9.93
N PRO A 32 27.33 -23.23 11.08
CA PRO A 32 26.77 -23.56 12.41
C PRO A 32 25.33 -23.04 12.58
N ILE A 33 24.95 -22.02 11.81
CA ILE A 33 23.62 -21.42 11.88
C ILE A 33 22.54 -22.38 11.37
N ASP A 34 22.90 -23.41 10.58
CA ASP A 34 21.99 -24.49 10.20
C ASP A 34 21.28 -25.10 11.40
N LEU A 35 22.03 -25.32 12.48
CA LEU A 35 21.57 -26.01 13.69
C LEU A 35 20.55 -25.18 14.50
N VAL A 36 20.44 -23.88 14.25
CA VAL A 36 19.68 -22.94 15.10
C VAL A 36 18.18 -22.91 14.76
N VAL A 37 17.39 -23.90 15.14
CA VAL A 37 15.96 -23.93 14.75
C VAL A 37 15.14 -22.87 15.50
N VAL A 38 14.55 -21.92 14.78
CA VAL A 38 13.61 -20.94 15.35
C VAL A 38 12.19 -21.51 15.35
N LYS A 39 11.78 -22.09 16.49
CA LYS A 39 10.41 -22.61 16.65
C LYS A 39 9.39 -21.46 16.59
N GLY A 40 8.30 -21.67 15.85
CA GLY A 40 7.17 -20.73 15.77
C GLY A 40 7.36 -19.52 14.84
N ALA A 41 8.42 -19.46 14.04
CA ALA A 41 8.65 -18.37 13.06
C ALA A 41 7.58 -18.31 11.96
N THR A 42 7.03 -19.45 11.55
CA THR A 42 6.05 -19.59 10.46
C THR A 42 4.60 -19.56 10.93
N LYS A 43 4.32 -19.73 12.24
CA LYS A 43 2.96 -19.59 12.75
C LYS A 43 2.59 -18.11 12.79
N ARG A 44 1.81 -17.68 11.80
CA ARG A 44 1.20 -16.35 11.78
C ARG A 44 0.23 -16.26 12.97
N THR A 45 0.67 -15.65 14.07
CA THR A 45 -0.10 -15.58 15.33
C THR A 45 -1.31 -14.64 15.27
N ARG A 46 -1.41 -13.80 14.24
CA ARG A 46 -2.51 -12.85 14.08
C ARG A 46 -2.92 -12.81 12.61
N GLN A 47 -4.20 -13.07 12.34
CA GLN A 47 -4.74 -12.87 11.00
C GLN A 47 -4.66 -11.37 10.66
N PRO A 48 -4.31 -11.00 9.42
CA PRO A 48 -4.40 -9.62 8.98
C PRO A 48 -5.86 -9.18 9.12
N ARG A 49 -6.08 -8.08 9.84
CA ARG A 49 -7.40 -7.47 9.95
C ARG A 49 -7.74 -6.81 8.62
N ASN A 50 -8.97 -7.01 8.16
CA ASN A 50 -9.57 -6.29 7.04
C ASN A 50 -10.70 -5.43 7.61
N LEU A 51 -10.95 -4.28 7.00
CA LEU A 51 -12.12 -3.45 7.34
C LEU A 51 -13.32 -3.88 6.51
N THR A 52 -14.49 -3.92 7.15
CA THR A 52 -15.75 -3.90 6.41
C THR A 52 -15.98 -2.54 5.76
N VAL A 53 -16.90 -2.47 4.80
CA VAL A 53 -17.29 -1.22 4.15
C VAL A 53 -17.81 -0.20 5.17
N ASP A 54 -18.62 -0.64 6.13
CA ASP A 54 -19.17 0.24 7.16
C ASP A 54 -18.11 0.70 8.17
N GLU A 55 -17.19 -0.18 8.56
CA GLU A 55 -16.05 0.22 9.40
C GLU A 55 -15.19 1.28 8.70
N PHE A 56 -14.91 1.09 7.40
CA PHE A 56 -14.14 2.07 6.62
C PHE A 56 -14.88 3.41 6.53
N ARG A 57 -16.18 3.41 6.27
CA ARG A 57 -16.99 4.65 6.21
C ARG A 57 -17.00 5.39 7.54
N LYS A 58 -17.17 4.69 8.66
CA LYS A 58 -17.06 5.29 10.01
C LYS A 58 -15.68 5.89 10.24
N PHE A 59 -14.63 5.17 9.85
CA PHE A 59 -13.25 5.62 9.94
C PHE A 59 -12.98 6.92 9.16
N VAL A 60 -13.40 6.98 7.89
CA VAL A 60 -13.16 8.12 6.99
C VAL A 60 -13.86 9.40 7.46
N LYS A 61 -15.02 9.30 8.14
CA LYS A 61 -15.72 10.44 8.74
C LYS A 61 -14.88 11.19 9.79
N HIS A 62 -13.94 10.50 10.44
CA HIS A 62 -13.07 11.10 11.46
C HIS A 62 -11.71 11.58 10.91
N LEU A 63 -11.52 11.54 9.58
CA LEU A 63 -10.35 12.05 8.92
C LEU A 63 -10.64 13.40 8.27
N GLU A 64 -9.70 14.33 8.40
CA GLU A 64 -9.64 15.58 7.65
C GLU A 64 -8.73 15.42 6.43
N GLU A 65 -8.80 16.35 5.48
CA GLU A 65 -7.84 16.39 4.38
C GLU A 65 -6.45 16.81 4.89
N PRO A 66 -5.34 16.27 4.33
CA PRO A 66 -5.26 15.28 3.24
C PRO A 66 -5.50 13.82 3.64
N PHE A 67 -5.59 13.52 4.94
CA PHE A 67 -5.57 12.15 5.46
C PHE A 67 -6.75 11.31 4.98
N ARG A 68 -7.89 11.96 4.76
CA ARG A 68 -9.07 11.35 4.13
C ARG A 68 -8.76 10.87 2.72
N THR A 69 -8.18 11.72 1.88
CA THR A 69 -7.75 11.33 0.52
C THR A 69 -6.68 10.23 0.54
N VAL A 70 -5.73 10.26 1.49
CA VAL A 70 -4.74 9.16 1.67
C VAL A 70 -5.45 7.83 1.93
N ALA A 71 -6.46 7.80 2.81
CA ALA A 71 -7.20 6.60 3.13
C ALA A 71 -8.00 6.07 1.93
N LEU A 72 -8.65 6.97 1.19
CA LEU A 72 -9.41 6.63 -0.02
C LEU A 72 -8.51 6.03 -1.10
N LEU A 73 -7.40 6.68 -1.46
CA LEU A 73 -6.48 6.12 -2.46
C LEU A 73 -5.90 4.77 -2.02
N SER A 74 -5.56 4.65 -0.73
CA SER A 74 -4.99 3.41 -0.18
C SER A 74 -5.97 2.24 -0.27
N VAL A 75 -7.26 2.45 -0.03
CA VAL A 75 -8.28 1.39 -0.12
C VAL A 75 -8.75 1.15 -1.55
N CYS A 76 -8.82 2.16 -2.43
CA CYS A 76 -9.37 2.00 -3.78
C CYS A 76 -8.35 1.42 -4.77
N PHE A 77 -7.05 1.67 -4.57
CA PHE A 77 -5.97 1.15 -5.42
C PHE A 77 -5.08 0.12 -4.70
N GLY A 78 -5.39 -0.18 -3.44
CA GLY A 78 -4.58 -1.07 -2.61
C GLY A 78 -3.13 -0.60 -2.47
N LEU A 79 -2.88 0.71 -2.41
CA LEU A 79 -1.51 1.24 -2.38
C LEU A 79 -0.75 0.80 -1.13
N ARG A 80 0.56 0.57 -1.26
CA ARG A 80 1.42 0.63 -0.07
C ARG A 80 1.49 2.09 0.39
N ILE A 81 1.54 2.32 1.69
CA ILE A 81 1.57 3.71 2.20
C ILE A 81 2.78 4.49 1.67
N SER A 82 3.93 3.83 1.48
CA SER A 82 5.12 4.42 0.88
C SER A 82 4.92 4.84 -0.58
N GLU A 83 4.10 4.10 -1.35
CA GLU A 83 3.73 4.47 -2.72
C GLU A 83 2.74 5.63 -2.71
N CYS A 84 1.71 5.54 -1.86
CA CYS A 84 0.67 6.58 -1.74
C CYS A 84 1.26 7.94 -1.37
N LEU A 85 2.17 7.99 -0.39
CA LEU A 85 2.81 9.24 0.04
C LEU A 85 3.81 9.79 -0.99
N ALA A 86 4.28 8.96 -1.91
CA ALA A 86 5.21 9.35 -2.96
C ALA A 86 4.52 9.81 -4.25
N LEU A 87 3.19 9.89 -4.28
CA LEU A 87 2.44 10.42 -5.42
C LEU A 87 2.68 11.92 -5.58
N ARG A 88 2.85 12.35 -6.83
CA ARG A 88 2.90 13.74 -7.26
C ARG A 88 1.67 14.12 -8.07
N TRP A 89 1.42 15.41 -8.23
CA TRP A 89 0.32 15.88 -9.08
C TRP A 89 0.52 15.53 -10.56
N SER A 90 1.77 15.44 -11.02
CA SER A 90 2.15 14.98 -12.36
C SER A 90 1.78 13.52 -12.65
N ASP A 91 1.62 12.70 -11.61
CA ASP A 91 1.37 11.26 -11.74
C ASP A 91 -0.09 10.95 -12.11
N VAL A 92 -0.97 11.95 -11.97
CA VAL A 92 -2.38 11.88 -12.33
C VAL A 92 -2.56 12.45 -13.75
N ASP A 93 -2.97 11.59 -14.68
CA ASP A 93 -3.52 12.03 -15.96
C ASP A 93 -4.97 12.46 -15.77
N TRP A 94 -5.16 13.77 -15.66
CA TRP A 94 -6.47 14.38 -15.38
C TRP A 94 -7.45 14.31 -16.54
N LEU A 95 -6.95 14.14 -17.77
CA LEU A 95 -7.75 14.07 -18.98
C LEU A 95 -8.28 12.65 -19.18
N ASN A 96 -7.40 11.66 -19.09
CA ASN A 96 -7.75 10.27 -19.31
C ASN A 96 -8.15 9.53 -18.02
N GLY A 97 -8.06 10.19 -16.87
CA GLY A 97 -8.39 9.60 -15.57
C GLY A 97 -7.48 8.42 -15.23
N LYS A 98 -6.16 8.58 -15.33
CA LYS A 98 -5.20 7.51 -15.03
C LYS A 98 -4.21 7.91 -13.94
N LEU A 99 -3.80 6.96 -13.12
CA LEU A 99 -2.80 7.13 -12.07
C LEU A 99 -1.55 6.32 -12.39
N ARG A 100 -0.39 6.96 -12.40
CA ARG A 100 0.93 6.31 -12.47
C ARG A 100 1.52 6.17 -11.07
N ILE A 101 2.25 5.08 -10.82
CA ILE A 101 2.87 4.81 -9.51
C ILE A 101 4.34 4.50 -9.72
N GLU A 102 5.12 5.57 -9.80
CA GLU A 102 6.52 5.50 -10.23
C GLU A 102 7.51 5.45 -9.07
N ARG A 103 7.06 5.84 -7.86
CA ARG A 103 7.95 6.12 -6.73
C ARG A 103 7.43 5.53 -5.43
N ALA A 104 8.34 5.30 -4.49
CA ALA A 104 8.01 5.02 -3.10
C ALA A 104 8.90 5.84 -2.17
N ILE A 105 8.35 6.28 -1.04
CA ILE A 105 9.09 7.04 -0.02
C ILE A 105 9.15 6.28 1.30
N VAL A 106 10.36 6.08 1.83
CA VAL A 106 10.59 5.42 3.13
C VAL A 106 11.55 6.28 3.94
N ARG A 107 11.15 6.67 5.15
CA ARG A 107 11.94 7.55 6.03
C ARG A 107 12.40 8.84 5.31
N GLN A 108 11.51 9.44 4.53
CA GLN A 108 11.78 10.63 3.69
C GLN A 108 12.86 10.44 2.61
N HIS A 109 13.32 9.22 2.36
CA HIS A 109 14.18 8.89 1.23
C HIS A 109 13.28 8.34 0.13
N VAL A 110 13.44 8.89 -1.08
CA VAL A 110 12.61 8.50 -2.21
C VAL A 110 13.40 7.55 -3.08
N ASP A 111 12.87 6.35 -3.25
CA ASP A 111 13.40 5.34 -4.16
C ASP A 111 12.41 5.15 -5.30
N ASP A 112 12.95 4.87 -6.48
CA ASP A 112 12.12 4.40 -7.59
C ASP A 112 11.64 2.98 -7.26
N VAL A 113 10.39 2.66 -7.60
CA VAL A 113 9.89 1.30 -7.37
C VAL A 113 10.56 0.39 -8.40
N LYS A 114 11.63 -0.32 -7.98
CA LYS A 114 12.54 -1.17 -8.79
C LYS A 114 11.90 -2.40 -9.46
N THR A 115 10.69 -2.30 -10.00
CA THR A 115 10.07 -3.42 -10.71
C THR A 115 9.48 -2.93 -12.01
N VAL A 116 9.78 -3.61 -13.12
CA VAL A 116 9.16 -3.42 -14.45
C VAL A 116 7.62 -3.37 -14.38
N TYR A 117 7.02 -3.95 -13.33
CA TYR A 117 5.59 -3.92 -13.02
C TYR A 117 5.04 -2.58 -12.46
N SER A 118 5.88 -1.63 -12.03
CA SER A 118 5.45 -0.37 -11.39
C SER A 118 5.01 0.70 -12.37
N GLN A 119 5.35 0.59 -13.67
CA GLN A 119 4.88 1.52 -14.70
C GLN A 119 3.41 1.31 -15.12
N LYS A 120 2.66 0.42 -14.46
CA LYS A 120 1.25 0.16 -14.76
C LYS A 120 0.38 1.36 -14.36
N GLN A 121 -0.14 2.04 -15.37
CA GLN A 121 -1.24 3.00 -15.22
C GLN A 121 -2.48 2.28 -14.72
N MET A 122 -3.17 2.86 -13.74
CA MET A 122 -4.48 2.38 -13.28
C MET A 122 -5.54 3.43 -13.61
N SER A 123 -6.67 2.99 -14.15
CA SER A 123 -7.82 3.85 -14.37
C SER A 123 -8.37 4.32 -13.02
N ILE A 124 -8.67 5.61 -12.92
CA ILE A 124 -9.28 6.26 -11.77
C ILE A 124 -10.77 6.34 -12.06
N ASP A 125 -11.58 5.83 -11.15
CA ASP A 125 -13.03 6.00 -11.23
C ASP A 125 -13.42 7.51 -11.25
N PRO A 126 -14.41 7.93 -12.07
CA PRO A 126 -14.80 9.34 -12.19
C PRO A 126 -15.15 10.01 -10.86
N GLU A 127 -15.77 9.29 -9.91
CA GLU A 127 -16.12 9.87 -8.62
C GLU A 127 -14.87 10.10 -7.76
N LEU A 128 -13.92 9.16 -7.78
CA LEU A 128 -12.64 9.31 -7.10
C LEU A 128 -11.79 10.42 -7.72
N LEU A 129 -11.83 10.57 -9.05
CA LEU A 129 -11.17 11.66 -9.76
C LEU A 129 -11.76 13.02 -9.36
N ALA A 130 -13.08 13.12 -9.19
CA ALA A 130 -13.74 14.33 -8.70
C ALA A 130 -13.28 14.69 -7.27
N ARG A 131 -13.10 13.70 -6.39
CA ARG A 131 -12.53 13.91 -5.03
C ARG A 131 -11.09 14.39 -5.09
N LEU A 132 -10.27 13.83 -5.98
CA LEU A 132 -8.90 14.30 -6.19
C LEU A 132 -8.84 15.74 -6.72
N LYS A 133 -9.76 16.13 -7.62
CA LYS A 133 -9.88 17.51 -8.10
C LYS A 133 -10.24 18.46 -6.96
N ALA A 134 -11.20 18.09 -6.12
CA ALA A 134 -11.57 18.88 -4.94
C ALA A 134 -10.40 19.00 -3.95
N TRP A 135 -9.65 17.93 -3.72
CA TRP A 135 -8.43 17.97 -2.92
C TRP A 135 -7.38 18.92 -3.54
N LYS A 136 -7.17 18.87 -4.86
CA LYS A 136 -6.23 19.76 -5.57
C LYS A 136 -6.56 21.25 -5.36
N GLN A 137 -7.85 21.60 -5.30
CA GLN A 137 -8.29 22.99 -5.05
C GLN A 137 -8.04 23.45 -3.61
N LEU A 138 -8.02 22.52 -2.63
CA LEU A 138 -7.76 22.83 -1.22
C LEU A 138 -6.27 22.80 -0.86
N SER A 139 -5.45 22.13 -1.67
CA SER A 139 -4.02 21.98 -1.40
C SER A 139 -3.28 23.30 -1.60
N GLN A 140 -2.40 23.62 -0.63
CA GLN A 140 -1.49 24.77 -0.72
C GLN A 140 -0.38 24.57 -1.77
N PHE A 141 -0.05 23.32 -2.07
CA PHE A 141 0.97 22.93 -3.04
C PHE A 141 0.29 22.12 -4.14
N CYS A 142 0.13 22.72 -5.32
CA CYS A 142 -0.65 22.15 -6.41
C CYS A 142 0.07 22.22 -7.77
N ALA A 143 1.34 22.63 -7.80
CA ALA A 143 2.14 22.58 -9.02
C ALA A 143 2.41 21.13 -9.42
N GLU A 144 2.67 20.88 -10.71
CA GLU A 144 2.79 19.51 -11.22
C GLU A 144 3.90 18.69 -10.52
N GLY A 145 5.02 19.35 -10.19
CA GLY A 145 6.13 18.73 -9.49
C GLY A 145 5.93 18.52 -7.98
N ASP A 146 4.87 19.11 -7.40
CA ASP A 146 4.61 19.01 -5.96
C ASP A 146 4.07 17.63 -5.58
N TRP A 147 4.31 17.24 -4.34
CA TRP A 147 3.72 16.04 -3.76
C TRP A 147 2.21 16.21 -3.59
N LEU A 148 1.46 15.17 -3.94
CA LEU A 148 0.00 15.14 -3.76
C LEU A 148 -0.38 15.22 -2.26
N PHE A 149 0.53 14.80 -1.39
CA PHE A 149 0.42 14.85 0.07
C PHE A 149 1.55 15.67 0.71
N ALA A 150 1.93 16.77 0.06
CA ALA A 150 2.90 17.74 0.54
C ALA A 150 2.66 18.14 2.01
N SER A 151 3.71 18.14 2.83
CA SER A 151 3.65 18.56 4.23
C SER A 151 3.86 20.08 4.32
N PRO A 152 2.89 20.84 4.89
CA PRO A 152 3.08 22.28 5.14
C PRO A 152 4.24 22.57 6.09
N VAL A 153 4.49 21.68 7.06
CA VAL A 153 5.62 21.79 8.01
C VAL A 153 6.97 21.71 7.30
N GLN A 154 7.02 21.04 6.15
CA GLN A 154 8.23 20.91 5.32
C GLN A 154 8.19 21.83 4.09
N LEU A 155 7.31 22.84 4.10
CA LEU A 155 7.12 23.80 3.00
C LEU A 155 6.92 23.11 1.65
N GLY A 156 6.22 21.97 1.65
CA GLY A 156 5.93 21.19 0.45
C GLY A 156 7.12 20.44 -0.16
N ARG A 157 8.34 20.57 0.38
CA ARG A 157 9.54 19.88 -0.15
C ARG A 157 9.45 18.36 -0.01
N LEU A 158 8.71 17.89 0.99
CA LEU A 158 8.52 16.49 1.31
C LEU A 158 7.06 16.24 1.72
N PRO A 159 6.54 15.03 1.49
CA PRO A 159 5.20 14.66 1.90
C PRO A 159 5.13 14.40 3.41
N TRP A 160 3.91 14.29 3.93
CA TRP A 160 3.67 13.86 5.31
C TRP A 160 4.41 12.56 5.65
N SER A 161 5.08 12.55 6.81
CA SER A 161 5.83 11.37 7.23
C SER A 161 4.91 10.22 7.65
N TYR A 162 5.35 8.98 7.39
CA TYR A 162 4.61 7.78 7.78
C TYR A 162 4.20 7.73 9.27
N PRO A 163 5.07 8.05 10.25
CA PRO A 163 4.68 8.05 11.66
C PRO A 163 3.51 8.99 11.98
N TRP A 164 3.44 10.12 11.27
CA TRP A 164 2.34 11.07 11.44
C TRP A 164 1.03 10.50 10.91
N ILE A 165 1.03 9.95 9.69
CA ILE A 165 -0.13 9.28 9.11
C ILE A 165 -0.64 8.17 10.02
N LEU A 166 0.26 7.33 10.53
CA LEU A 166 -0.09 6.22 11.41
C LEU A 166 -0.77 6.73 12.70
N ARG A 167 -0.26 7.81 13.29
CA ARG A 167 -0.86 8.44 14.48
C ARG A 167 -2.27 8.95 14.19
N VAL A 168 -2.47 9.65 13.08
CA VAL A 168 -3.79 10.15 12.67
C VAL A 168 -4.76 9.00 12.44
N PHE A 169 -4.32 7.94 11.75
CA PHE A 169 -5.15 6.77 11.48
C PHE A 169 -5.52 6.00 12.74
N HIS A 170 -4.60 5.86 13.69
CA HIS A 170 -4.93 5.28 15.00
C HIS A 170 -5.98 6.12 15.73
N LYS A 171 -5.81 7.44 15.80
CA LYS A 171 -6.77 8.34 16.46
C LYS A 171 -8.15 8.28 15.80
N ALA A 172 -8.22 8.26 14.47
CA ALA A 172 -9.48 8.15 13.74
C ALA A 172 -10.12 6.76 13.90
N GLY A 173 -9.31 5.70 13.93
CA GLY A 173 -9.79 4.34 14.18
C GLY A 173 -10.35 4.16 15.59
N ASP A 174 -9.71 4.74 16.60
CA ASP A 174 -10.21 4.74 17.98
C ASP A 174 -11.55 5.50 18.07
N LYS A 175 -11.66 6.68 17.44
CA LYS A 175 -12.92 7.45 17.36
C LYS A 175 -14.05 6.71 16.64
N ALA A 176 -13.72 5.95 15.61
CA ALA A 176 -14.68 5.14 14.85
C ALA A 176 -15.12 3.86 15.59
N GLY A 177 -14.59 3.57 16.77
CA GLY A 177 -14.87 2.35 17.53
C GLY A 177 -14.22 1.09 16.95
N ILE A 178 -13.32 1.24 15.96
CA ILE A 178 -12.61 0.12 15.36
C ILE A 178 -11.24 -0.10 16.02
N GLY A 179 -10.73 0.85 16.79
CA GLY A 179 -9.44 0.77 17.46
C GLY A 179 -8.25 1.10 16.55
N LYS A 180 -7.04 0.76 16.99
CA LYS A 180 -5.79 1.06 16.27
C LYS A 180 -5.78 0.46 14.86
N LEU A 181 -5.71 1.33 13.85
CA LEU A 181 -5.65 0.98 12.44
C LEU A 181 -4.25 1.17 11.82
N PRO A 182 -3.47 0.09 11.58
CA PRO A 182 -2.27 0.15 10.75
C PRO A 182 -2.62 0.49 9.29
N THR A 183 -1.76 1.24 8.59
CA THR A 183 -2.00 1.65 7.19
C THR A 183 -2.13 0.47 6.22
N HIS A 184 -1.37 -0.62 6.44
CA HIS A 184 -1.47 -1.83 5.61
C HIS A 184 -2.84 -2.52 5.69
N THR A 185 -3.64 -2.23 6.72
CA THR A 185 -5.01 -2.75 6.84
C THR A 185 -5.85 -2.32 5.64
N LEU A 186 -5.71 -1.08 5.17
CA LEU A 186 -6.48 -0.58 4.00
C LEU A 186 -6.16 -1.39 2.73
N ARG A 187 -4.89 -1.73 2.54
CA ARG A 187 -4.47 -2.60 1.44
C ARG A 187 -5.04 -4.02 1.56
N HIS A 188 -5.12 -4.56 2.78
CA HIS A 188 -5.73 -5.86 3.01
C HIS A 188 -7.25 -5.83 2.80
N SER A 189 -7.92 -4.74 3.22
CA SER A 189 -9.32 -4.49 2.94
C SER A 189 -9.57 -4.44 1.43
N TYR A 190 -8.74 -3.75 0.66
CA TYR A 190 -8.86 -3.69 -0.80
C TYR A 190 -8.92 -5.09 -1.42
N ARG A 191 -7.98 -5.97 -1.05
CA ARG A 191 -7.98 -7.36 -1.51
C ARG A 191 -9.28 -8.07 -1.14
N SER A 192 -9.71 -7.94 0.11
CA SER A 192 -10.96 -8.54 0.60
C SER A 192 -12.19 -8.02 -0.15
N TRP A 193 -12.19 -6.76 -0.56
CA TRP A 193 -13.30 -6.16 -1.29
C TRP A 193 -13.28 -6.57 -2.76
N LEU A 194 -12.11 -6.74 -3.37
CA LEU A 194 -11.98 -7.34 -4.69
C LEU A 194 -12.54 -8.77 -4.73
N ASP A 195 -12.26 -9.56 -3.68
CA ASP A 195 -12.86 -10.87 -3.48
C ASP A 195 -14.40 -10.76 -3.40
N ALA A 196 -14.92 -9.83 -2.58
CA ALA A 196 -16.35 -9.64 -2.36
C ALA A 196 -17.12 -9.20 -3.63
N VAL A 197 -16.49 -8.43 -4.52
CA VAL A 197 -17.12 -8.00 -5.79
C VAL A 197 -16.94 -9.02 -6.94
N GLY A 198 -16.43 -10.22 -6.63
CA GLY A 198 -16.30 -11.33 -7.58
C GLY A 198 -15.15 -11.18 -8.58
N THR A 199 -14.09 -10.44 -8.22
CA THR A 199 -12.95 -10.23 -9.13
C THR A 199 -12.11 -11.50 -9.25
N SER A 200 -11.73 -11.92 -10.46
CA SER A 200 -10.89 -13.10 -10.67
C SER A 200 -9.51 -12.92 -10.02
N ILE A 201 -8.93 -14.01 -9.48
CA ILE A 201 -7.63 -13.97 -8.80
C ILE A 201 -6.52 -13.37 -9.68
N ALA A 202 -6.55 -13.65 -11.00
CA ALA A 202 -5.60 -13.09 -11.96
C ALA A 202 -5.71 -11.55 -12.05
N VAL A 203 -6.93 -11.02 -12.13
CA VAL A 203 -7.18 -9.57 -12.14
C VAL A 203 -6.79 -8.93 -10.81
N GLN A 204 -7.10 -9.58 -9.68
CA GLN A 204 -6.69 -9.11 -8.36
C GLN A 204 -5.17 -9.01 -8.23
N GLN A 205 -4.42 -10.01 -8.71
CA GLN A 205 -2.96 -9.99 -8.67
C GLN A 205 -2.39 -8.81 -9.46
N LYS A 206 -2.94 -8.54 -10.65
CA LYS A 206 -2.56 -7.40 -11.48
C LYS A 206 -2.83 -6.07 -10.78
N LEU A 207 -4.05 -5.87 -10.27
CA LEU A 207 -4.46 -4.66 -9.54
C LEU A 207 -3.62 -4.44 -8.27
N MET A 208 -3.27 -5.53 -7.59
CA MET A 208 -2.49 -5.45 -6.36
C MET A 208 -1.00 -5.17 -6.59
N ARG A 209 -0.49 -5.29 -7.82
CA ARG A 209 0.92 -4.99 -8.15
C ARG A 209 1.89 -5.75 -7.23
N HIS A 210 1.61 -7.04 -7.00
CA HIS A 210 2.47 -7.91 -6.20
C HIS A 210 3.70 -8.33 -7.02
N SER A 211 4.90 -8.09 -6.48
CA SER A 211 6.18 -8.52 -7.08
C SER A 211 6.58 -9.94 -6.69
N ASP A 212 5.88 -10.59 -5.75
CA ASP A 212 6.30 -11.89 -5.23
C ASP A 212 5.09 -12.73 -4.79
N ILE A 213 4.81 -13.77 -5.57
CA ILE A 213 4.15 -15.01 -5.16
C ILE A 213 4.94 -16.05 -5.96
N ARG A 214 6.00 -16.64 -5.39
CA ARG A 214 6.75 -17.79 -5.95
C ARG A 214 6.22 -18.27 -7.31
N THR A 215 6.77 -17.64 -8.35
CA THR A 215 6.87 -18.06 -9.75
C THR A 215 5.60 -18.60 -10.44
N THR A 216 5.32 -18.01 -11.60
CA THR A 216 4.49 -18.55 -12.71
C THR A 216 3.00 -18.14 -12.74
N MET A 217 2.76 -16.86 -13.03
CA MET A 217 1.64 -16.46 -13.90
C MET A 217 2.08 -15.27 -14.79
N ASN A 218 3.23 -15.46 -15.46
CA ASN A 218 4.02 -14.41 -16.12
C ASN A 218 3.58 -14.05 -17.56
N LEU A 219 2.42 -14.48 -18.06
CA LEU A 219 2.10 -14.31 -19.50
C LEU A 219 0.63 -14.00 -19.77
N TYR A 220 0.05 -12.98 -19.13
CA TYR A 220 -1.22 -12.44 -19.63
C TYR A 220 -1.28 -10.91 -19.58
N GLY A 221 -1.12 -10.29 -20.75
CA GLY A 221 -1.78 -9.07 -21.19
C GLY A 221 -1.35 -7.75 -20.54
N ASP A 222 -0.61 -6.96 -21.32
CA ASP A 222 -0.08 -5.60 -21.05
C ASP A 222 -1.11 -4.46 -21.13
N VAL A 223 -2.40 -4.74 -21.01
CA VAL A 223 -3.46 -3.73 -21.11
C VAL A 223 -4.31 -3.75 -19.83
N VAL A 224 -4.63 -2.57 -19.29
CA VAL A 224 -5.72 -2.42 -18.31
C VAL A 224 -6.97 -2.93 -18.99
N THR A 225 -7.41 -4.15 -18.65
CA THR A 225 -8.61 -4.73 -19.24
C THR A 225 -9.84 -4.02 -18.67
N ASP A 226 -10.94 -4.03 -19.42
CA ASP A 226 -12.23 -3.52 -18.93
C ASP A 226 -12.61 -4.16 -17.58
N GLU A 227 -12.25 -5.43 -17.37
CA GLU A 227 -12.42 -6.13 -16.10
C GLU A 227 -11.68 -5.46 -14.93
N MET A 228 -10.44 -4.96 -15.14
CA MET A 228 -9.69 -4.24 -14.12
C MET A 228 -10.36 -2.91 -13.76
N SER A 229 -10.83 -2.19 -14.78
CA SER A 229 -11.55 -0.92 -14.60
C SER A 229 -12.86 -1.13 -13.86
N GLN A 230 -13.66 -2.12 -14.27
CA GLN A 230 -14.92 -2.48 -13.63
C GLN A 230 -14.74 -2.91 -12.17
N ALA A 231 -13.74 -3.75 -11.88
CA ALA A 231 -13.43 -4.15 -10.52
C ALA A 231 -13.02 -2.95 -9.64
N HIS A 232 -12.21 -2.04 -10.18
CA HIS A 232 -11.85 -0.80 -9.50
C HIS A 232 -13.08 0.07 -9.20
N SER A 233 -13.93 0.33 -10.20
CA SER A 233 -15.15 1.12 -10.02
C SER A 233 -16.10 0.52 -8.99
N LYS A 234 -16.26 -0.82 -8.95
CA LYS A 234 -17.06 -1.48 -7.91
C LYS A 234 -16.52 -1.23 -6.51
N VAL A 235 -15.20 -1.32 -6.31
CA VAL A 235 -14.55 -1.03 -5.03
C VAL A 235 -14.71 0.45 -4.64
N VAL A 236 -14.53 1.36 -5.60
CA VAL A 236 -14.74 2.80 -5.37
C VAL A 236 -16.18 3.08 -4.95
N GLY A 237 -17.16 2.45 -5.61
CA GLY A 237 -18.56 2.53 -5.23
C GLY A 237 -18.81 2.06 -3.79
N LEU A 238 -18.16 0.97 -3.34
CA LEU A 238 -18.24 0.56 -1.92
C LEU A 238 -17.66 1.63 -0.98
N ALA A 239 -16.49 2.20 -1.32
CA ALA A 239 -15.82 3.20 -0.51
C ALA A 239 -16.59 4.53 -0.41
N LEU A 240 -17.21 4.97 -1.50
CA LEU A 240 -17.79 6.31 -1.66
C LEU A 240 -19.32 6.35 -1.55
N ALA A 241 -20.04 5.24 -1.75
CA ALA A 241 -21.50 5.28 -1.76
C ALA A 241 -22.07 5.85 -0.45
N PRO A 242 -23.07 6.76 -0.55
CA PRO A 242 -23.75 7.31 0.62
C PRO A 242 -24.42 6.19 1.41
N GLN A 243 -24.46 6.32 2.73
CA GLN A 243 -25.23 5.38 3.54
C GLN A 243 -26.69 5.49 3.11
N SER A 244 -27.28 4.40 2.64
CA SER A 244 -28.72 4.22 2.69
C SER A 244 -29.11 4.43 4.15
N SER A 245 -29.65 5.60 4.44
CA SER A 245 -30.27 5.93 5.72
C SER A 245 -31.42 4.96 5.91
N ASN A 246 -31.23 3.96 6.77
CA ASN A 246 -32.31 3.33 7.52
C ASN A 246 -32.48 4.06 8.84
#